data_AF-A0AAW7IBI3-F1
#
_entry.id   AF-A0AAW7IBI3-F1
#
_cell.length_a   1.000
_cell.length_b   1.000
_cell.length_c   1.000
_cell.angle_alpha   90.00
_cell.angle_beta   90.00
_cell.angle_gamma   90.00
#
_symmetry.space_group_name_H-M   'P 1'
#
loop_
_entity.id
_entity.type
_entity.pdbx_description
1 polymer ?
#
loop_
_entity_poly.entity_id
_entity_poly.type
_entity_poly.pdbx_seq_one_letter_code
_entity_poly.pdbx_strand_id
1 'polypeptide(L)'
;MALLRSPLTWLLLALTIALGGWGWSATSAATAKGQVTTLQSDLKAADDKAKEAELRERLKDSTLTTLTGELTKQAEAAAQLQNQLGELSMTAATRADTIKRLKRENAELRTWADSPLPDPVVRLLQRPAITGAADYQAHLSGPDPLPAAASQPGQ
;
A
#
# COMPACT_ATOMS: atom_id res chain seq x y z
N MET A 1 -55.82 -88.08 30.57
CA MET A 1 -56.03 -86.84 31.34
C MET A 1 -55.85 -87.14 32.82
N ALA A 2 -54.69 -86.82 33.42
CA ALA A 2 -54.49 -86.52 34.86
C ALA A 2 -53.00 -86.46 35.22
N LEU A 3 -52.20 -85.62 34.56
CA LEU A 3 -50.79 -85.37 34.96
C LEU A 3 -50.50 -83.88 35.17
N LEU A 4 -51.52 -83.03 35.20
CA LEU A 4 -51.40 -81.56 35.27
C LEU A 4 -51.79 -80.95 36.63
N ARG A 5 -51.77 -81.75 37.72
CA ARG A 5 -52.24 -81.29 39.03
C ARG A 5 -51.30 -81.63 40.18
N SER A 6 -50.01 -81.77 39.90
CA SER A 6 -48.99 -81.81 40.94
C SER A 6 -48.34 -80.43 41.08
N PRO A 7 -48.32 -79.81 42.28
CA PRO A 7 -47.60 -78.55 42.50
C PRO A 7 -46.10 -78.69 42.23
N LEU A 8 -45.60 -79.94 42.26
CA LEU A 8 -44.20 -80.27 42.03
C LEU A 8 -43.79 -80.09 40.55
N THR A 9 -44.69 -80.38 39.60
CA THR A 9 -44.38 -80.18 38.17
C THR A 9 -44.36 -78.71 37.79
N TRP A 10 -45.18 -77.88 38.45
CA TRP A 10 -45.12 -76.42 38.28
C TRP A 10 -43.85 -75.83 38.88
N LEU A 11 -43.39 -76.33 40.03
CA LEU A 11 -42.13 -75.89 40.64
C LEU A 11 -40.92 -76.25 39.78
N LEU A 12 -40.89 -77.46 39.19
CA LEU A 12 -39.81 -77.86 38.29
C LEU A 12 -39.82 -77.04 36.98
N LEU A 13 -40.99 -76.76 36.42
CA LEU A 13 -41.09 -75.92 35.22
C LEU A 13 -40.62 -74.48 35.52
N ALA A 14 -41.05 -73.91 36.64
CA ALA A 14 -40.62 -72.58 37.07
C ALA A 14 -39.10 -72.51 37.31
N LEU A 15 -38.50 -73.55 37.89
CA LEU A 15 -37.06 -73.63 38.12
C LEU A 15 -36.27 -73.67 36.80
N THR A 16 -36.75 -74.41 35.79
CA THR A 16 -36.10 -74.46 34.48
C THR A 16 -36.17 -73.13 33.72
N ILE A 17 -37.28 -72.40 33.81
CA ILE A 17 -37.44 -71.08 33.19
C ILE A 17 -36.58 -70.04 33.93
N ALA A 18 -36.51 -70.11 35.27
CA ALA A 18 -35.69 -69.22 36.08
C ALA A 18 -34.18 -69.40 35.81
N LEU A 19 -33.70 -70.64 35.69
CA LEU A 19 -32.30 -70.94 35.37
C LEU A 19 -31.96 -70.60 33.90
N GLY A 20 -32.89 -70.83 32.97
CA GLY A 20 -32.71 -70.47 31.56
C GLY A 20 -32.71 -68.95 31.32
N GLY A 21 -33.56 -68.21 32.03
CA GLY A 21 -33.65 -66.74 31.93
C GLY A 21 -32.41 -66.01 32.47
N TRP A 22 -31.72 -66.59 33.45
CA TRP A 22 -30.49 -65.99 34.01
C TRP A 22 -29.28 -66.15 33.08
N GLY A 23 -29.24 -67.22 32.26
CA GLY A 23 -28.17 -67.43 31.28
C GLY A 23 -28.21 -66.42 30.12
N TRP A 24 -29.40 -66.04 29.65
CA TRP A 24 -29.60 -65.07 28.55
C TRP A 24 -29.40 -63.60 28.98
N SER A 25 -29.62 -63.28 30.26
CA SER A 25 -29.40 -61.93 30.79
C SER A 25 -27.91 -61.62 30.99
N ALA A 26 -27.09 -62.62 31.29
CA ALA A 26 -25.64 -62.46 31.45
C ALA A 26 -24.93 -62.17 30.11
N THR A 27 -25.35 -62.83 29.02
CA THR A 27 -24.77 -62.61 27.68
C THR A 27 -25.21 -61.29 27.04
N SER A 28 -26.44 -60.84 27.32
CA SER A 28 -26.97 -59.57 26.80
C SER A 28 -26.39 -58.35 27.53
N ALA A 29 -26.09 -58.46 28.83
CA ALA A 29 -25.40 -57.40 29.56
C ALA A 29 -23.96 -57.18 29.08
N ALA A 30 -23.27 -58.25 28.66
CA ALA A 30 -21.90 -58.17 28.16
C ALA A 30 -21.83 -57.50 26.76
N THR A 31 -22.76 -57.84 25.86
CA THR A 31 -22.83 -57.22 24.53
C THR A 31 -23.28 -55.76 24.61
N ALA A 32 -24.22 -55.42 25.49
CA ALA A 32 -24.62 -54.03 25.72
C ALA A 32 -23.47 -53.18 26.28
N LYS A 33 -22.69 -53.71 27.24
CA LYS A 33 -21.49 -53.00 27.74
C LYS A 33 -20.44 -52.80 26.66
N GLY A 34 -20.15 -53.83 25.86
CA GLY A 34 -19.19 -53.74 24.75
C GLY A 34 -19.58 -52.66 23.74
N GLN A 35 -20.85 -52.61 23.34
CA GLN A 35 -21.36 -51.59 22.41
C GLN A 35 -21.30 -50.18 23.00
N VAL A 36 -21.62 -50.01 24.29
CA VAL A 36 -21.50 -48.71 24.97
C VAL A 36 -20.04 -48.25 25.01
N THR A 37 -19.10 -49.17 25.29
CA THR A 37 -17.67 -48.82 25.32
C THR A 37 -17.14 -48.43 23.93
N THR A 38 -17.58 -49.09 22.86
CA THR A 38 -17.19 -48.74 21.49
C THR A 38 -17.83 -47.43 21.02
N LEU A 39 -19.11 -47.21 21.32
CA LEU A 39 -19.78 -45.94 21.06
C LEU A 39 -19.10 -44.78 21.79
N GLN A 40 -18.67 -45.00 23.03
CA GLN A 40 -17.97 -43.99 23.82
C GLN A 40 -16.57 -43.67 23.26
N SER A 41 -15.83 -44.68 22.78
CA SER A 41 -14.54 -44.44 22.12
C SER A 41 -14.70 -43.72 20.78
N ASP A 42 -15.72 -44.08 20.00
CA ASP A 42 -15.99 -43.44 18.70
C ASP A 42 -16.45 -41.99 18.88
N LEU A 43 -17.29 -41.70 19.88
CA LEU A 43 -17.70 -40.34 20.21
C LEU A 43 -16.50 -39.49 20.65
N LYS A 44 -15.59 -40.06 21.45
CA LYS A 44 -14.36 -39.39 21.87
C LYS A 44 -13.44 -39.11 20.68
N ALA A 45 -13.25 -40.08 19.79
CA ALA A 45 -12.45 -39.90 18.59
C ALA A 45 -13.06 -38.86 17.63
N ALA A 46 -14.39 -38.82 17.53
CA ALA A 46 -15.10 -37.81 16.75
C ALA A 46 -14.96 -36.41 17.37
N ASP A 47 -15.07 -36.28 18.70
CA ASP A 47 -14.86 -35.03 19.44
C ASP A 47 -13.42 -34.52 19.30
N ASP A 48 -12.42 -35.40 19.44
CA ASP A 48 -11.01 -35.06 19.26
C ASP A 48 -10.73 -34.60 17.83
N LYS A 49 -11.32 -35.27 16.82
CA LYS A 49 -11.20 -34.87 15.41
C LYS A 49 -11.91 -33.55 15.12
N ALA A 50 -13.06 -33.29 15.75
CA ALA A 50 -13.78 -32.03 15.60
C ALA A 50 -12.96 -30.87 16.20
N LYS A 51 -12.37 -31.06 17.38
CA LYS A 51 -11.44 -30.09 18.00
C LYS A 51 -10.22 -29.83 17.12
N GLU A 52 -9.63 -30.87 16.56
CA GLU A 52 -8.49 -30.73 15.66
C GLU A 52 -8.86 -29.96 14.38
N ALA A 53 -10.04 -30.23 13.82
CA ALA A 53 -10.56 -29.49 12.68
C ALA A 53 -10.79 -28.01 13.01
N GLU A 54 -11.39 -27.70 14.17
CA GLU A 54 -11.60 -26.33 14.64
C GLU A 54 -10.27 -25.58 14.84
N LEU A 55 -9.26 -26.24 15.43
CA LEU A 55 -7.93 -25.67 15.57
C LEU A 55 -7.30 -25.37 14.20
N ARG A 56 -7.43 -26.29 13.25
CA ARG A 56 -6.94 -26.08 11.88
C ARG A 56 -7.66 -24.94 11.16
N GLU A 57 -8.96 -24.76 11.39
CA GLU A 57 -9.73 -23.65 10.84
C GLU A 57 -9.27 -22.31 11.45
N ARG A 58 -9.16 -22.23 12.77
CA ARG A 58 -8.64 -21.03 13.46
C ARG A 58 -7.23 -20.64 12.99
N LEU A 59 -6.35 -21.61 12.74
CA LEU A 59 -5.01 -21.36 12.20
C LEU A 59 -5.04 -20.86 10.76
N LYS A 60 -5.99 -21.33 9.94
CA LYS A 60 -6.18 -20.82 8.59
C LYS A 60 -6.72 -19.39 8.63
N ASP A 61 -7.68 -19.09 9.50
CA ASP A 61 -8.23 -17.75 9.64
C ASP A 61 -7.20 -16.74 10.14
N SER A 62 -6.35 -17.13 11.10
CA SER A 62 -5.25 -16.28 11.57
C SER A 62 -4.21 -16.06 10.47
N THR A 63 -3.95 -17.07 9.64
CA THR A 63 -3.04 -16.94 8.49
C THR A 63 -3.64 -16.04 7.42
N LEU A 64 -4.92 -16.22 7.07
CA LEU A 64 -5.63 -15.42 6.07
C LEU A 64 -5.72 -13.95 6.49
N THR A 65 -6.02 -13.67 7.76
CA THR A 65 -6.05 -12.30 8.29
C THR A 65 -4.68 -11.65 8.24
N THR A 66 -3.62 -12.39 8.57
CA THR A 66 -2.24 -11.91 8.48
C THR A 66 -1.85 -11.61 7.03
N LEU A 67 -2.09 -12.55 6.11
CA LEU A 67 -1.79 -12.37 4.69
C LEU A 67 -2.57 -11.22 4.07
N THR A 68 -3.85 -11.08 4.44
CA THR A 68 -4.69 -9.97 3.97
C THR A 68 -4.15 -8.64 4.47
N GLY A 69 -3.76 -8.56 5.75
CA GLY A 69 -3.16 -7.35 6.32
C GLY A 69 -1.82 -6.98 5.69
N GLU A 70 -1.00 -7.97 5.32
CA GLU A 70 0.26 -7.73 4.62
C GLU A 70 0.01 -7.26 3.18
N LEU A 71 -0.94 -7.89 2.48
CA LEU A 71 -1.31 -7.49 1.12
C LEU A 71 -1.87 -6.05 1.09
N THR A 72 -2.67 -5.65 2.07
CA THR A 72 -3.17 -4.28 2.17
C THR A 72 -2.03 -3.28 2.40
N LYS A 73 -1.08 -3.59 3.30
CA LYS A 73 0.10 -2.75 3.52
C LYS A 73 0.96 -2.63 2.27
N GLN A 74 1.17 -3.73 1.56
CA GLN A 74 1.93 -3.74 0.33
C GLN A 74 1.25 -2.91 -0.76
N ALA A 75 -0.07 -3.00 -0.88
CA ALA A 75 -0.85 -2.18 -1.81
C ALA A 75 -0.77 -0.68 -1.48
N GLU A 76 -0.86 -0.31 -0.20
CA GLU A 76 -0.68 1.07 0.26
C GLU A 76 0.72 1.60 -0.03
N ALA A 77 1.76 0.82 0.27
CA ALA A 77 3.14 1.17 -0.03
C ALA A 77 3.37 1.35 -1.54
N ALA A 78 2.81 0.47 -2.37
CA ALA A 78 2.88 0.59 -3.82
C ALA A 78 2.18 1.85 -4.34
N ALA A 79 0.99 2.17 -3.80
CA ALA A 79 0.27 3.41 -4.14
C ALA A 79 1.07 4.65 -3.74
N GLN A 80 1.71 4.63 -2.56
CA GLN A 80 2.57 5.73 -2.11
C GLN A 80 3.78 5.92 -3.03
N LEU A 81 4.45 4.83 -3.44
CA LEU A 81 5.57 4.89 -4.38
C LEU A 81 5.13 5.43 -5.75
N GLN A 82 3.96 5.04 -6.24
CA GLN A 82 3.42 5.55 -7.50
C GLN A 82 3.16 7.06 -7.42
N ASN A 83 2.61 7.55 -6.31
CA ASN A 83 2.41 8.98 -6.09
C ASN A 83 3.73 9.75 -6.07
N GLN A 84 4.75 9.21 -5.38
CA GLN A 84 6.09 9.81 -5.34
C GLN A 84 6.74 9.86 -6.73
N LEU A 85 6.60 8.81 -7.53
CA LEU A 85 7.08 8.80 -8.92
C LEU A 85 6.36 9.86 -9.77
N GLY A 86 5.05 10.02 -9.58
CA GLY A 86 4.26 11.09 -10.20
C GLY A 86 4.80 12.47 -9.85
N GLU A 87 4.96 12.77 -8.57
CA GLU A 87 5.50 14.06 -8.09
C GLU A 87 6.92 14.32 -8.61
N LEU A 88 7.79 13.32 -8.57
CA LEU A 88 9.16 13.42 -9.05
C LEU A 88 9.19 13.68 -10.55
N SER A 89 8.34 13.01 -11.33
CA SER A 89 8.23 13.22 -12.77
C SER A 89 7.79 14.64 -13.12
N MET A 90 6.81 15.17 -12.40
CA MET A 90 6.33 16.55 -12.58
C MET A 90 7.43 17.55 -12.21
N THR A 91 8.12 17.34 -11.09
CA THR A 91 9.24 18.18 -10.66
C THR A 91 10.38 18.15 -11.68
N ALA A 92 10.72 16.98 -12.21
CA ALA A 92 11.74 16.82 -13.23
C ALA A 92 11.37 17.57 -14.52
N ALA A 93 10.11 17.48 -14.96
CA ALA A 93 9.61 18.22 -16.12
C ALA A 93 9.72 19.74 -15.92
N THR A 94 9.29 20.25 -14.76
CA THR A 94 9.39 21.68 -14.41
C THR A 94 10.84 22.15 -14.37
N ARG A 95 11.76 21.35 -13.82
CA ARG A 95 13.20 21.66 -13.80
C ARG A 95 13.78 21.68 -15.22
N ALA A 96 13.40 20.72 -16.06
CA ALA A 96 13.87 20.68 -17.45
C ALA A 96 13.41 21.91 -18.24
N ASP A 97 12.15 22.33 -18.07
CA ASP A 97 11.63 23.55 -18.70
C ASP A 97 12.35 24.80 -18.20
N THR A 98 12.56 24.91 -16.89
CA THR A 98 13.31 26.02 -16.28
C THR A 98 14.74 26.11 -16.83
N ILE A 99 15.44 24.98 -16.95
CA ILE A 99 16.79 24.94 -17.54
C ILE A 99 16.77 25.40 -19.00
N LYS A 100 15.78 24.96 -19.80
CA LYS A 100 15.64 25.39 -21.20
C LYS A 100 15.41 26.90 -21.30
N ARG A 101 14.53 27.46 -20.46
CA ARG A 101 14.26 28.90 -20.39
C ARG A 101 15.52 29.67 -20.03
N LEU A 102 16.20 29.29 -18.95
CA LEU A 102 17.43 29.96 -18.50
C LEU A 102 18.54 29.91 -19.56
N LYS A 103 18.68 28.80 -20.30
CA LYS A 103 19.63 28.72 -21.42
C LYS A 103 19.30 29.73 -22.52
N ARG A 104 18.02 29.90 -22.87
CA ARG A 104 17.58 30.86 -23.88
C ARG A 104 17.85 32.29 -23.43
N GLU A 105 17.41 32.63 -22.22
CA GLU A 105 17.61 33.96 -21.63
C GLU A 105 19.11 34.30 -21.51
N ASN A 106 19.95 33.35 -21.11
CA ASN A 106 21.39 33.58 -21.03
C ASN A 106 22.03 33.85 -22.41
N ALA A 107 21.59 33.13 -23.44
CA ALA A 107 22.05 33.36 -24.82
C ALA A 107 21.61 34.72 -25.36
N GLU A 108 20.36 35.12 -25.06
CA GLU A 108 19.84 36.45 -25.41
C GLU A 108 20.62 37.57 -24.70
N LEU A 109 20.87 37.44 -23.40
CA LEU A 109 21.65 38.40 -22.62
C LEU A 109 23.09 38.52 -23.13
N ARG A 110 23.70 37.39 -23.49
CA ARG A 110 25.04 37.39 -24.07
C ARG A 110 25.07 38.10 -25.42
N THR A 111 24.08 37.83 -26.27
CA THR A 111 23.94 38.51 -27.57
C THR A 111 23.74 40.01 -27.39
N TRP A 112 22.94 40.44 -26.42
CA TRP A 112 22.74 41.86 -26.10
C TRP A 112 24.02 42.52 -25.59
N ALA A 113 24.78 41.85 -24.72
CA ALA A 113 26.03 42.38 -24.18
C ALA A 113 27.14 42.49 -25.25
N ASP A 114 27.17 41.56 -26.21
CA ASP A 114 28.10 41.56 -27.34
C ASP A 114 27.68 42.54 -28.45
N SER A 115 26.47 43.11 -28.40
CA SER A 115 25.98 44.08 -29.37
C SER A 115 26.75 45.40 -29.25
N PRO A 116 27.17 46.03 -30.38
CA PRO A 116 27.83 47.33 -30.33
C PRO A 116 26.90 48.40 -29.75
N LEU A 117 27.47 49.33 -28.97
CA LEU A 117 26.72 50.46 -28.43
C LEU A 117 26.22 51.37 -29.57
N PRO A 118 25.00 51.92 -29.47
CA PRO A 118 24.51 52.89 -30.43
C PRO A 118 25.40 54.14 -30.50
N ASP A 119 25.62 54.66 -31.70
CA ASP A 119 26.47 55.85 -31.96
C ASP A 119 26.16 57.06 -31.06
N PRO A 120 24.88 57.41 -30.77
CA PRO A 120 24.58 58.50 -29.84
C PRO A 120 25.14 58.28 -28.44
N VAL A 121 25.10 57.04 -27.93
CA VAL A 121 25.62 56.68 -26.61
C VAL A 121 27.15 56.71 -26.61
N VAL A 122 27.79 56.22 -27.67
CA VAL A 122 29.25 56.30 -27.83
C VAL A 122 29.72 57.75 -27.85
N ARG A 123 29.03 58.64 -28.58
CA ARG A 123 29.35 60.07 -28.65
C ARG A 123 29.15 60.79 -27.33
N LEU A 124 28.19 60.38 -26.50
CA LEU A 124 28.02 60.87 -25.13
C LEU A 124 29.18 60.46 -24.21
N LEU A 125 29.73 59.25 -24.39
CA LEU A 125 30.90 58.78 -23.63
C LEU A 125 32.23 59.37 -24.14
N GLN A 126 32.28 59.82 -25.39
CA GLN A 126 33.46 60.51 -25.92
C GLN A 126 33.58 61.89 -25.27
N ARG A 127 34.36 61.95 -24.19
CA ARG A 127 34.70 63.22 -23.54
C ARG A 127 35.77 63.94 -24.35
N PRO A 128 35.57 65.21 -24.73
CA PRO A 128 36.66 66.03 -25.26
C PRO A 128 37.75 66.21 -24.19
N ALA A 129 39.00 66.29 -24.62
CA ALA A 129 40.13 66.57 -23.72
C ALA A 129 39.99 68.00 -23.18
N ILE A 130 39.56 68.12 -21.92
CA ILE A 130 39.46 69.40 -21.22
C ILE A 130 40.75 69.60 -20.45
N THR A 131 41.58 70.53 -20.89
CA THR A 131 42.94 70.76 -20.37
C THR A 131 43.03 71.80 -19.26
N GLY A 132 41.92 72.40 -18.83
CA GLY A 132 41.89 73.36 -17.73
C GLY A 132 40.49 73.86 -17.34
N ALA A 133 40.42 74.67 -16.27
CA ALA A 133 39.16 75.18 -15.73
C ALA A 133 38.42 76.14 -16.70
N ALA A 134 39.15 76.93 -17.47
CA ALA A 134 38.56 77.80 -18.50
C ALA A 134 37.95 76.98 -19.65
N ASP A 135 38.64 75.93 -20.09
CA ASP A 135 38.15 74.99 -21.12
C ASP A 135 36.91 74.23 -20.62
N TYR A 136 36.88 73.88 -19.32
CA TYR A 136 35.73 73.24 -18.70
C TYR A 136 34.50 74.14 -18.66
N GLN A 137 34.68 75.41 -18.29
CA GLN A 137 33.60 76.39 -18.27
C GLN A 137 33.09 76.68 -19.69
N ALA A 138 33.99 76.77 -20.68
CA ALA A 138 33.64 76.96 -22.08
C ALA A 138 32.84 75.76 -22.63
N HIS A 139 33.22 74.52 -22.26
CA HIS A 139 32.51 73.32 -22.66
C HIS A 139 31.09 73.22 -22.06
N LEU A 140 30.91 73.58 -20.78
CA LEU A 140 29.59 73.59 -20.13
C LEU A 140 28.69 74.76 -20.57
N SER A 141 29.30 75.88 -20.97
CA SER A 141 28.57 77.08 -21.41
C SER A 141 28.28 77.09 -22.92
N GLY A 142 28.85 76.12 -23.65
CA GLY A 142 28.63 75.94 -25.08
C GLY A 142 27.19 75.50 -25.36
N PRO A 143 26.49 76.13 -26.33
CA PRO A 143 25.11 75.79 -26.67
C PRO A 143 25.04 74.50 -27.52
N ASP A 144 26.02 73.59 -27.39
CA ASP A 144 26.04 72.37 -28.17
C ASP A 144 24.83 71.54 -27.73
N PRO A 145 23.78 71.43 -28.56
CA PRO A 145 22.56 70.79 -28.13
C PRO A 145 22.89 69.34 -27.80
N LEU A 146 22.34 68.81 -26.69
CA LEU A 146 22.26 67.36 -26.52
C LEU A 146 21.70 66.81 -27.84
N PRO A 147 22.43 65.93 -28.55
CA PRO A 147 22.00 65.48 -29.86
C PRO A 147 20.61 64.87 -29.71
N ALA A 148 19.63 65.37 -30.47
CA ALA A 148 18.31 64.79 -30.46
C ALA A 148 18.44 63.28 -30.72
N ALA A 149 17.92 62.45 -29.82
CA ALA A 149 17.83 61.02 -30.06
C ALA A 149 17.06 60.87 -31.38
N ALA A 150 17.73 60.37 -32.42
CA ALA A 150 17.10 60.18 -33.71
C ALA A 150 15.97 59.15 -33.52
N SER A 151 14.76 59.66 -33.36
CA SER A 151 13.53 58.87 -33.45
C SER A 151 13.50 58.31 -34.86
N GLN A 152 13.88 57.05 -35.02
CA GLN A 152 13.73 56.35 -36.29
C GLN A 152 12.24 55.98 -36.45
N PRO A 153 11.53 56.50 -37.46
CA PRO A 153 10.22 55.99 -37.84
C PRO A 153 10.41 54.98 -38.98
N GLY A 154 10.17 53.71 -38.71
CA GLY A 154 9.94 52.66 -39.72
C GLY A 154 8.95 51.67 -39.10
N GLN A 155 7.71 51.60 -39.58
CA GLN A 155 7.25 50.83 -40.75
C GLN A 155 7.50 49.33 -40.59
#